data_AF-A0A355YMI1-F1
#
_entry.id   AF-A0A355YMI1-F1
#
_cell.length_a   1.000
_cell.length_b   1.000
_cell.length_c   1.000
_cell.angle_alpha   90.00
_cell.angle_beta   90.00
_cell.angle_gamma   90.00
#
_symmetry.space_group_name_H-M   'P 1'
#
loop_
_entity.id
_entity.type
_entity.pdbx_description
1 polymer ?
#
loop_
_entity_poly.entity_id
_entity_poly.type
_entity_poly.pdbx_seq_one_letter_code
_entity_poly.pdbx_strand_id
1 'polypeptide(L)'
;AAYTEADIRRIMETEGMIKSRRKIEAVIHNAGCFLKVREEFGTFSDYLWKFTKGKMILYMGHQKGRLPARNGLSDAVSRDLKKRGFKYLGSVTVYSHLQACGMINDHGEECFRYQEVMEGSQAVRKRRDKEG
;
A
#
# COMPACT_ATOMS: atom_id res chain seq x y z
N ALA A 1 15.52 -7.94 7.06
CA ALA A 1 16.34 -8.26 5.87
C ALA A 1 17.32 -9.41 6.14
N ALA A 2 17.95 -9.48 7.33
CA ALA A 2 18.96 -10.49 7.65
C ALA A 2 18.44 -11.90 7.99
N TYR A 3 17.18 -12.22 7.68
CA TYR A 3 16.63 -13.55 7.99
C TYR A 3 17.27 -14.60 7.10
N THR A 4 17.53 -15.76 7.68
CA THR A 4 18.28 -16.84 7.06
C THR A 4 17.37 -18.02 6.69
N GLU A 5 17.97 -19.05 6.10
CA GLU A 5 17.28 -20.31 5.83
C GLU A 5 16.68 -20.96 7.09
N ALA A 6 17.36 -20.83 8.23
CA ALA A 6 16.85 -21.34 9.50
C ALA A 6 15.57 -20.61 9.94
N ASP A 7 15.49 -19.30 9.72
CA ASP A 7 14.30 -18.51 10.01
C ASP A 7 13.13 -18.89 9.12
N ILE A 8 13.38 -19.17 7.83
CA ILE A 8 12.35 -19.61 6.90
C ILE A 8 11.72 -20.93 7.37
N ARG A 9 12.54 -21.91 7.78
CA ARG A 9 12.04 -23.19 8.32
C ARG A 9 11.21 -22.98 9.58
N ARG A 10 11.71 -22.18 10.53
CA ARG A 10 10.98 -21.84 11.76
C ARG A 10 9.62 -21.18 11.49
N ILE A 11 9.56 -20.23 10.55
CA ILE A 11 8.31 -19.57 10.16
C ILE A 11 7.34 -20.56 9.48
N MET A 12 7.86 -21.47 8.65
CA MET A 12 7.07 -22.54 8.03
C MET A 12 6.45 -23.49 9.06
N GLU A 13 7.04 -23.63 10.25
CA GLU A 13 6.49 -24.47 11.32
C GLU A 13 5.54 -23.71 12.25
N THR A 14 5.67 -22.38 12.34
CA THR A 14 4.86 -21.53 13.25
C THR A 14 3.35 -21.65 12.99
N GLU A 15 2.56 -21.94 14.02
CA GLU A 15 1.10 -22.06 13.94
C GLU A 15 0.43 -20.75 13.51
N GLY A 16 -0.67 -20.83 12.75
CA GLY A 16 -1.39 -19.65 12.23
C GLY A 16 -0.70 -18.92 11.07
N MET A 17 0.56 -19.23 10.76
CA MET A 17 1.28 -18.62 9.64
C MET A 17 0.91 -19.25 8.28
N ILE A 18 0.86 -18.41 7.25
CA ILE A 18 0.69 -18.86 5.86
C ILE A 18 1.88 -19.75 5.47
N LYS A 19 1.61 -21.02 5.18
CA LYS A 19 2.60 -22.06 4.85
C LYS A 19 3.10 -21.96 3.41
N SER A 20 3.66 -20.80 3.05
CA SER A 20 4.20 -20.54 1.71
C SER A 20 5.61 -19.99 1.79
N ARG A 21 6.59 -20.87 1.55
CA ARG A 21 8.01 -20.51 1.49
C ARG A 21 8.28 -19.31 0.58
N ARG A 22 7.70 -19.32 -0.63
CA ARG A 22 7.86 -18.24 -1.62
C ARG A 22 7.37 -16.88 -1.09
N LYS A 23 6.28 -16.85 -0.31
CA LYS A 23 5.77 -15.61 0.30
C LYS A 23 6.68 -15.14 1.45
N ILE A 24 7.20 -16.06 2.26
CA ILE A 24 8.14 -15.75 3.34
C ILE A 24 9.43 -15.14 2.77
N GLU A 25 10.03 -15.80 1.77
CA GLU A 25 11.21 -15.30 1.07
C GLU A 25 10.97 -13.92 0.44
N ALA A 26 9.79 -13.69 -0.13
CA ALA A 26 9.42 -12.39 -0.67
C ALA A 26 9.33 -11.29 0.40
N VAL A 27 8.83 -11.59 1.61
CA VAL A 27 8.80 -10.62 2.72
C VAL A 27 10.23 -10.27 3.15
N ILE A 28 11.12 -11.26 3.27
CA ILE A 28 12.53 -11.04 3.63
C ILE A 28 13.22 -10.19 2.56
N HIS A 29 13.02 -10.51 1.28
CA HIS A 29 13.51 -9.74 0.14
C HIS A 29 12.99 -8.30 0.14
N ASN A 30 11.68 -8.12 0.31
CA ASN A 30 11.04 -6.81 0.36
C ASN A 30 11.56 -5.96 1.53
N ALA A 31 11.91 -6.57 2.67
CA ALA A 31 12.53 -5.85 3.77
C ALA A 31 13.91 -5.28 3.38
N GLY A 32 14.67 -5.96 2.50
CA GLY A 32 15.89 -5.41 1.92
C GLY A 32 15.62 -4.22 0.98
N CYS A 33 14.65 -4.35 0.07
CA CYS A 33 14.22 -3.25 -0.79
C CYS A 33 13.73 -2.03 0.01
N PHE A 34 13.02 -2.26 1.12
CA PHE A 34 12.53 -1.22 2.02
C PHE A 34 13.67 -0.39 2.63
N LEU A 35 14.78 -1.03 3.04
CA LEU A 35 15.95 -0.32 3.56
C LEU A 35 16.56 0.60 2.50
N LYS A 36 16.68 0.13 1.24
CA LYS A 36 17.17 0.96 0.12
C LYS A 36 16.27 2.17 -0.14
N VAL A 37 14.95 1.99 -0.08
CA VAL A 37 14.00 3.11 -0.20
C VAL A 37 14.19 4.11 0.94
N ARG A 38 14.39 3.65 2.17
CA ARG A 38 14.69 4.55 3.29
C ARG A 38 15.99 5.33 3.08
N GLU A 39 17.04 4.71 2.55
CA GLU A 39 18.29 5.40 2.23
C GLU A 39 18.09 6.51 1.19
N GLU A 40 17.27 6.27 0.15
CA GLU A 40 17.02 7.25 -0.92
C GLU A 40 16.01 8.34 -0.55
N PHE A 41 15.00 8.02 0.28
CA PHE A 41 13.87 8.91 0.57
C PHE A 41 13.79 9.39 2.02
N GLY A 42 14.70 8.97 2.89
CA GLY A 42 14.64 9.16 4.34
C GLY A 42 13.74 8.15 5.02
N THR A 43 12.45 8.15 4.67
CA THR A 43 11.49 7.16 5.17
C THR A 43 10.65 6.53 4.05
N PHE A 44 10.13 5.33 4.30
CA PHE A 44 9.19 4.69 3.37
C PHE A 44 7.84 5.43 3.32
N SER A 45 7.46 6.08 4.43
CA SER A 45 6.28 6.93 4.49
C SER A 45 6.41 8.11 3.54
N ASP A 46 7.51 8.86 3.61
CA ASP A 46 7.78 10.01 2.73
C ASP A 46 7.81 9.58 1.26
N TYR A 47 8.41 8.42 0.97
CA TYR A 47 8.39 7.81 -0.35
C TYR A 47 6.95 7.60 -0.87
N LEU A 48 6.06 6.97 -0.08
CA LEU A 48 4.68 6.76 -0.50
C LEU A 48 3.90 8.07 -0.63
N TRP A 49 4.01 8.97 0.34
CA TRP A 49 3.28 10.24 0.34
C TRP A 49 3.71 11.18 -0.80
N LYS A 50 4.91 11.02 -1.38
CA LYS A 50 5.30 11.76 -2.59
C LYS A 50 4.35 11.53 -3.77
N PHE A 51 3.75 10.35 -3.90
CA PHE A 51 2.81 10.05 -5.00
C PHE A 51 1.53 10.89 -4.94
N THR A 52 1.17 11.40 -3.76
CA THR A 52 -0.02 12.22 -3.55
C THR A 52 0.31 13.62 -3.04
N LYS A 53 1.60 14.00 -3.03
CA LYS A 53 2.10 15.27 -2.49
C LYS A 53 1.69 15.51 -1.03
N GLY A 54 1.69 14.44 -0.22
CA GLY A 54 1.31 14.48 1.20
C GLY A 54 -0.18 14.68 1.45
N LYS A 55 -1.03 14.43 0.44
CA LYS A 55 -2.48 14.60 0.55
C LYS A 55 -3.20 13.26 0.52
N MET A 56 -4.22 13.11 1.35
CA MET A 56 -5.17 12.01 1.25
C MET A 56 -6.01 12.20 -0.02
N ILE A 57 -6.32 11.12 -0.73
CA ILE A 57 -7.12 11.16 -1.96
C ILE A 57 -8.53 10.62 -1.71
N LEU A 58 -9.53 11.37 -2.17
CA LEU A 58 -10.93 10.93 -2.22
C LEU A 58 -11.37 10.86 -3.67
N TYR A 59 -11.83 9.69 -4.11
CA TYR A 59 -12.38 9.53 -5.44
C TYR A 59 -13.90 9.60 -5.40
N MET A 60 -14.50 10.65 -5.95
CA MET A 60 -15.94 10.96 -5.83
C MET A 60 -16.89 9.85 -6.30
N GLY A 61 -16.42 8.92 -7.13
CA GLY A 61 -17.18 7.73 -7.53
C GLY A 61 -17.26 6.67 -6.42
N HIS A 62 -16.21 6.55 -5.62
CA HIS A 62 -16.05 5.50 -4.60
C HIS A 62 -17.03 5.71 -3.45
N GLN A 63 -17.21 6.95 -3.00
CA GLN A 63 -18.17 7.25 -1.92
C GLN A 63 -19.62 6.95 -2.32
N LYS A 64 -19.91 6.83 -3.63
CA LYS A 64 -21.20 6.40 -4.18
C LYS A 64 -21.30 4.89 -4.43
N GLY A 65 -20.40 4.10 -3.84
CA GLY A 65 -20.35 2.65 -3.96
C GLY A 65 -19.63 2.10 -5.20
N ARG A 66 -19.07 2.95 -6.07
CA ARG A 66 -18.30 2.49 -7.24
C ARG A 66 -16.83 2.32 -6.86
N LEU A 67 -16.55 1.26 -6.11
CA LEU A 67 -15.19 0.90 -5.69
C LEU A 67 -14.54 -0.04 -6.73
N PRO A 68 -13.46 0.38 -7.41
CA PRO A 68 -12.73 -0.49 -8.31
C PRO A 68 -11.82 -1.45 -7.51
N ALA A 69 -11.33 -2.52 -8.15
CA ALA A 69 -10.34 -3.41 -7.53
C ALA A 69 -8.92 -2.80 -7.45
N ARG A 70 -8.66 -1.77 -8.26
CA ARG A 70 -7.41 -1.00 -8.35
C ARG A 70 -7.68 0.32 -9.05
N ASN A 71 -6.78 1.28 -8.93
CA ASN A 71 -6.90 2.57 -9.59
C ASN A 71 -5.55 3.03 -10.19
N GLY A 72 -5.54 4.21 -10.81
CA GLY A 72 -4.31 4.72 -11.42
C GLY A 72 -3.20 5.02 -10.41
N LEU A 73 -3.54 5.42 -9.18
CA LEU A 73 -2.55 5.67 -8.13
C LEU A 73 -1.88 4.35 -7.71
N SER A 74 -2.66 3.30 -7.48
CA SER A 74 -2.12 1.98 -7.14
C SER A 74 -1.33 1.36 -8.29
N ASP A 75 -1.72 1.60 -9.54
CA ASP A 75 -0.95 1.20 -10.71
C ASP A 75 0.41 1.91 -10.78
N ALA A 76 0.45 3.21 -10.48
CA ALA A 76 1.69 3.99 -10.43
C ALA A 76 2.62 3.52 -9.31
N VAL A 77 2.09 3.38 -8.09
CA VAL A 77 2.87 2.93 -6.92
C VAL A 77 3.36 1.48 -7.12
N SER A 78 2.49 0.57 -7.58
CA SER A 78 2.87 -0.83 -7.85
C SER A 78 3.97 -0.93 -8.90
N ARG A 79 3.89 -0.13 -9.98
CA ARG A 79 4.93 -0.10 -11.00
C ARG A 79 6.27 0.38 -10.45
N ASP A 80 6.27 1.41 -9.62
CA ASP A 80 7.51 1.92 -9.01
C ASP A 80 8.12 0.94 -8.00
N LEU A 81 7.29 0.36 -7.12
CA LEU A 81 7.72 -0.70 -6.19
C LEU A 81 8.31 -1.90 -6.93
N LYS A 82 7.72 -2.32 -8.06
CA LYS A 82 8.27 -3.39 -8.91
C LYS A 82 9.62 -3.01 -9.50
N LYS A 83 9.79 -1.77 -9.99
CA LYS A 83 11.09 -1.27 -10.47
C LYS A 83 12.16 -1.30 -9.37
N ARG A 84 11.75 -1.07 -8.12
CA ARG A 84 12.60 -1.15 -6.92
C ARG A 84 12.83 -2.57 -6.41
N GLY A 85 12.33 -3.57 -7.13
CA GLY A 85 12.54 -4.98 -6.86
C GLY A 85 11.57 -5.60 -5.86
N PHE A 86 10.54 -4.87 -5.39
CA PHE A 86 9.54 -5.47 -4.50
C PHE A 86 8.75 -6.58 -5.20
N LYS A 87 8.41 -7.63 -4.45
CA LYS A 87 7.70 -8.82 -4.90
C LYS A 87 6.31 -8.88 -4.27
N TYR A 88 5.35 -9.49 -4.96
CA TYR A 88 3.95 -9.67 -4.53
C TYR A 88 3.17 -8.38 -4.25
N LEU A 89 3.64 -7.22 -4.73
CA LEU A 89 2.95 -5.94 -4.62
C LEU A 89 2.30 -5.55 -5.96
N GLY A 90 1.34 -6.36 -6.39
CA GLY A 90 0.48 -6.06 -7.54
C GLY A 90 -0.44 -4.87 -7.26
N SER A 91 -0.99 -4.24 -8.31
CA SER A 91 -1.79 -3.02 -8.16
C SER A 91 -3.00 -3.19 -7.25
N VAL A 92 -3.68 -4.34 -7.26
CA VAL A 92 -4.78 -4.64 -6.33
C VAL A 92 -4.30 -4.66 -4.87
N THR A 93 -3.20 -5.36 -4.59
CA THR A 93 -2.61 -5.40 -3.24
C THR A 93 -2.16 -4.02 -2.77
N VAL A 94 -1.55 -3.25 -3.67
CA VAL A 94 -1.12 -1.88 -3.37
C VAL A 94 -2.32 -0.97 -3.14
N TYR A 95 -3.39 -1.12 -3.92
CA TYR A 95 -4.62 -0.36 -3.71
C TYR A 95 -5.19 -0.60 -2.30
N SER A 96 -5.32 -1.87 -1.90
CA SER A 96 -5.75 -2.23 -0.54
C SER A 96 -4.84 -1.64 0.53
N HIS A 97 -3.52 -1.60 0.31
CA HIS A 97 -2.59 -0.98 1.24
C HIS A 97 -2.78 0.55 1.33
N LEU A 98 -2.94 1.23 0.20
CA LEU A 98 -3.16 2.69 0.15
C LEU A 98 -4.48 3.10 0.83
N GLN A 99 -5.51 2.26 0.73
CA GLN A 99 -6.75 2.42 1.52
C GLN A 99 -6.46 2.23 3.01
N ALA A 100 -5.82 1.12 3.39
CA ALA A 100 -5.57 0.76 4.78
C ALA A 100 -4.66 1.75 5.52
N CYS A 101 -3.69 2.38 4.84
CA CYS A 101 -2.80 3.37 5.44
C CYS A 101 -3.32 4.81 5.35
N GLY A 102 -4.56 5.01 4.88
CA GLY A 102 -5.21 6.33 4.86
C GLY A 102 -4.73 7.27 3.75
N MET A 103 -3.93 6.78 2.79
CA MET A 103 -3.60 7.57 1.60
C MET A 103 -4.80 7.75 0.67
N ILE A 104 -5.71 6.77 0.66
CA ILE A 104 -7.00 6.82 -0.04
C ILE A 104 -8.10 6.64 1.00
N ASN A 105 -9.07 7.56 1.05
CA ASN A 105 -10.27 7.39 1.84
C ASN A 105 -11.44 6.94 0.96
N ASP A 106 -11.74 5.64 1.08
CA ASP A 106 -12.79 4.94 0.34
C ASP A 106 -13.99 4.55 1.23
N HIS A 107 -14.08 5.11 2.44
CA HIS A 107 -15.30 5.02 3.23
C HIS A 107 -16.46 5.66 2.45
N GLY A 108 -17.64 5.01 2.48
CA GLY A 108 -18.88 5.63 2.00
C GLY A 108 -19.23 6.86 2.84
N GLU A 109 -19.99 7.80 2.28
CA GLU A 109 -20.33 9.07 2.96
C GLU A 109 -21.11 8.84 4.26
N GLU A 110 -21.91 7.75 4.31
CA GLU A 110 -22.71 7.36 5.47
C GLU A 110 -21.95 6.49 6.48
N CYS A 111 -20.68 6.16 6.21
CA CYS A 111 -19.88 5.41 7.17
C CYS A 111 -19.60 6.27 8.40
N PHE A 112 -19.88 5.76 9.60
CA PHE A 112 -19.62 6.47 10.86
C PHE A 112 -18.15 6.90 11.06
N ARG A 113 -17.20 6.23 10.38
CA ARG A 113 -15.77 6.58 10.39
C ARG A 113 -15.38 7.63 9.35
N TYR A 114 -16.27 7.98 8.41
CA TYR A 114 -15.93 8.89 7.32
C TYR A 114 -15.45 10.24 7.84
N GLN A 115 -16.20 10.85 8.78
CA GLN A 115 -15.84 12.14 9.36
C GLN A 115 -14.54 12.08 10.18
N GLU A 116 -14.37 11.01 10.97
CA GLU A 116 -13.18 10.81 11.79
C GLU A 116 -11.91 10.71 10.94
N VAL A 117 -11.95 9.98 9.81
CA VAL A 117 -10.80 9.87 8.90
C VAL A 117 -10.53 11.19 8.16
N MET A 118 -11.56 11.99 7.93
CA MET A 118 -11.44 13.30 7.28
C MET A 118 -10.89 14.38 8.21
N GLU A 119 -11.06 14.23 9.52
CA GLU A 119 -10.58 15.18 10.51
C GLU A 119 -9.03 15.23 10.53
N GLY A 120 -8.46 16.43 10.49
CA GLY A 120 -6.99 16.62 10.46
C GLY A 120 -6.29 16.24 9.14
N SER A 121 -6.99 15.62 8.19
CA SER A 121 -6.44 15.18 6.91
C SER A 121 -6.50 16.28 5.86
N GLN A 122 -5.36 16.59 5.22
CA GLN A 122 -5.36 17.45 4.04
C GLN A 122 -5.75 16.62 2.80
N ALA A 123 -7.03 16.65 2.45
CA ALA A 123 -7.60 15.77 1.45
C ALA A 123 -7.82 16.46 0.08
N VAL A 124 -7.65 15.71 -1.01
CA VAL A 124 -7.90 16.14 -2.39
C VAL A 124 -8.97 15.26 -3.00
N ARG A 125 -10.03 15.89 -3.53
CA ARG A 125 -11.12 15.20 -4.24
C ARG A 125 -10.78 15.05 -5.72
N LYS A 126 -10.77 13.83 -6.23
CA LYS A 126 -10.61 13.50 -7.66
C LYS A 126 -11.94 12.98 -8.23
N ARG A 127 -12.29 13.46 -9.44
CA ARG A 127 -13.48 12.98 -10.17
C ARG A 127 -13.24 11.64 -10.85
N ARG A 128 -12.01 11.38 -11.30
CA ARG A 128 -11.60 10.17 -12.02
C ARG A 128 -10.60 9.39 -11.16
N ASP A 129 -10.72 8.07 -11.21
CA ASP A 129 -9.87 7.08 -10.55
C ASP A 129 -8.72 6.58 -11.45
N LYS A 130 -8.74 6.95 -12.74
CA LYS A 130 -7.62 6.79 -13.67
C LYS A 130 -6.67 7.99 -13.57
N GLU A 131 -5.39 7.73 -13.38
CA GLU A 131 -4.34 8.74 -13.48
C GLU A 131 -3.95 8.85 -14.97
N GLY A 132 -4.33 9.98 -15.59
CA GLY A 132 -4.27 10.24 -17.03
C GLY A 132 -5.01 11.52 -17.42
#